data_AF-A0A015LUF8-F1
#
_entry.id   AF-A0A015LUF8-F1
#
_cell.length_a   1.000
_cell.length_b   1.000
_cell.length_c   1.000
_cell.angle_alpha   90.00
_cell.angle_beta   90.00
_cell.angle_gamma   90.00
#
_symmetry.space_group_name_H-M   'P 1'
#
loop_
_entity.id
_entity.type
_entity.pdbx_description
1 polymer ?
#
loop_
_entity_poly.entity_id
_entity_poly.type
_entity_poly.pdbx_seq_one_letter_code
_entity_poly.pdbx_strand_id
1 'polypeptide(L)'
;MKSLEETQGTQKIIVTWGKEKIHLDFLRQGAGSLEETTLKQLKERLKKITGVPVNGQKLVFSGAIMKDDTATLSSLGIGPSSKVLLMGTKPDDKDLVQTTTGSPEEHALIERISQSIEKTRTNLIPQIESLETSASTFLSNQSTNNDIDKTKSKLIDTHHYIIENLMQTLLTLDDVVCPPEFETARKKRREAVQYTQGLIDRVDSVKDQLLHTSPTEVKN
;
A
#
# COMPACT_ATOMS: atom_id res chain seq x y z
N MET A 1 42.27 -12.32 -41.56
CA MET A 1 41.84 -12.10 -40.15
C MET A 1 41.40 -10.65 -40.02
N LYS A 2 40.10 -10.38 -40.18
CA LYS A 2 39.49 -9.08 -39.87
C LYS A 2 38.53 -9.34 -38.72
N SER A 3 38.79 -8.67 -37.62
CA SER A 3 38.15 -8.81 -36.32
C SER A 3 36.64 -8.66 -36.41
N LEU A 4 35.93 -9.51 -35.67
CA LEU A 4 34.49 -9.39 -35.46
C LEU A 4 34.21 -8.07 -34.72
N GLU A 5 33.70 -7.07 -35.43
CA GLU A 5 32.93 -6.00 -34.80
C GLU A 5 31.60 -6.63 -34.38
N GLU A 6 31.54 -7.06 -33.11
CA GLU A 6 30.31 -7.42 -32.44
C GLU A 6 29.30 -6.28 -32.58
N THR A 7 28.15 -6.59 -33.18
CA THR A 7 26.98 -5.72 -33.23
C THR A 7 26.48 -5.40 -31.82
N GLN A 8 27.02 -4.36 -31.18
CA GLN A 8 26.47 -3.79 -29.96
C GLN A 8 25.17 -3.04 -30.27
N GLY A 9 24.09 -3.78 -30.50
CA GLY A 9 22.76 -3.21 -30.48
C GLY A 9 22.42 -2.74 -29.06
N THR A 10 21.96 -1.51 -28.90
CA THR A 10 21.36 -1.04 -27.63
C THR A 10 19.86 -1.17 -27.71
N GLN A 11 19.22 -1.72 -26.68
CA GLN A 11 17.78 -1.68 -26.48
C GLN A 11 17.43 -0.45 -25.62
N LYS A 12 16.26 0.14 -25.84
CA LYS A 12 15.82 1.33 -25.08
C LYS A 12 14.46 1.08 -24.48
N ILE A 13 14.20 1.60 -23.29
CA ILE A 13 12.83 1.76 -22.78
C ILE A 13 12.58 3.23 -22.48
N ILE A 14 11.31 3.63 -22.48
CA ILE A 14 10.89 5.00 -22.22
C ILE A 14 10.14 5.02 -20.91
N VAL A 15 10.68 5.73 -19.91
CA VAL A 15 10.01 5.97 -18.64
C VAL A 15 9.45 7.38 -18.65
N THR A 16 8.15 7.54 -18.51
CA THR A 16 7.50 8.85 -18.39
C THR A 16 7.35 9.19 -16.91
N TRP A 17 7.82 10.35 -16.48
CA TRP A 17 7.67 10.84 -15.10
C TRP A 17 7.09 12.25 -15.14
N GLY A 18 5.81 12.40 -14.76
CA GLY A 18 5.08 13.65 -14.95
C GLY A 18 5.04 14.07 -16.43
N LYS A 19 5.75 15.15 -16.77
CA LYS A 19 5.88 15.65 -18.15
C LYS A 19 7.18 15.21 -18.83
N GLU A 20 8.10 14.64 -18.08
CA GLU A 20 9.43 14.26 -18.57
C GLU A 20 9.41 12.84 -19.15
N LYS A 21 10.24 12.62 -20.17
CA LYS A 21 10.46 11.30 -20.78
C LYS A 21 11.93 10.96 -20.65
N ILE A 22 12.20 9.90 -19.88
CA ILE A 22 13.53 9.38 -19.61
C ILE A 22 13.76 8.19 -20.53
N HIS A 23 14.80 8.28 -21.35
CA HIS A 23 15.21 7.20 -22.23
C HIS A 23 16.31 6.40 -21.52
N LEU A 24 16.05 5.14 -21.22
CA LEU A 24 17.02 4.26 -20.58
C LEU A 24 17.56 3.26 -21.60
N ASP A 25 18.88 3.23 -21.73
CA ASP A 25 19.59 2.34 -22.62
C ASP A 25 20.02 1.05 -21.89
N PHE A 26 19.88 -0.07 -22.58
CA PHE A 26 20.22 -1.42 -22.14
C PHE A 26 21.07 -2.11 -23.21
N LEU A 27 21.96 -2.98 -22.77
CA LEU A 27 22.70 -3.84 -23.68
C LEU A 27 21.75 -4.87 -24.31
N ARG A 28 21.97 -5.24 -25.57
CA ARG A 28 21.15 -6.26 -26.24
C ARG A 28 21.32 -7.65 -25.62
N GLN A 29 22.51 -7.99 -25.12
CA GLN A 29 22.82 -9.29 -24.51
C GLN A 29 23.84 -9.14 -23.37
N GLY A 30 23.83 -10.10 -22.44
CA GLY A 30 24.75 -10.20 -21.31
C GLY A 30 24.34 -9.41 -20.08
N ALA A 31 25.28 -9.29 -19.13
CA ALA A 31 25.07 -8.63 -17.85
C ALA A 31 24.64 -7.16 -18.03
N GLY A 32 23.46 -6.82 -17.51
CA GLY A 32 22.85 -5.49 -17.66
C GLY A 32 22.01 -5.31 -18.93
N SER A 33 21.72 -6.41 -19.62
CA SER A 33 20.68 -6.46 -20.65
C SER A 33 19.28 -6.27 -20.05
N LEU A 34 18.31 -6.00 -20.91
CA LEU A 34 16.92 -5.82 -20.48
C LEU A 34 16.33 -7.11 -19.88
N GLU A 35 16.75 -8.27 -20.37
CA GLU A 35 16.25 -9.58 -19.93
C GLU A 35 16.71 -9.96 -18.53
N GLU A 36 17.94 -9.57 -18.16
CA GLU A 36 18.51 -9.86 -16.84
C GLU A 36 18.25 -8.76 -15.81
N THR A 37 17.93 -7.54 -16.26
CA THR A 37 17.70 -6.43 -15.32
C THR A 37 16.44 -6.68 -14.50
N THR A 38 16.54 -6.56 -13.17
CA THR A 38 15.39 -6.67 -12.27
C THR A 38 14.64 -5.34 -12.14
N LEU A 39 13.39 -5.42 -11.69
CA LEU A 39 12.60 -4.23 -11.35
C LEU A 39 13.32 -3.35 -10.31
N LYS A 40 13.94 -3.96 -9.29
CA LYS A 40 14.74 -3.23 -8.30
C LYS A 40 15.87 -2.43 -8.94
N GLN A 41 16.65 -3.06 -9.83
CA GLN A 41 17.75 -2.39 -10.52
C GLN A 41 17.26 -1.24 -11.40
N LEU A 42 16.10 -1.40 -12.06
CA LEU A 42 15.45 -0.31 -12.80
C LEU A 42 15.09 0.85 -11.86
N LYS A 43 14.47 0.57 -10.71
CA LYS A 43 14.12 1.60 -9.72
C LYS A 43 15.37 2.32 -9.19
N GLU A 44 16.45 1.59 -8.93
CA GLU A 44 17.73 2.18 -8.50
C GLU A 44 18.33 3.11 -9.57
N ARG A 45 18.27 2.73 -10.85
CA ARG A 45 18.68 3.62 -11.96
C ARG A 45 17.80 4.87 -12.03
N LEU A 46 16.48 4.70 -11.92
CA LEU A 46 15.54 5.82 -11.93
C LEU A 46 15.77 6.75 -10.75
N LYS A 47 16.06 6.24 -9.55
CA LYS A 47 16.39 7.04 -8.37
C LYS A 47 17.57 7.99 -8.64
N LYS A 48 18.61 7.50 -9.33
CA LYS A 48 19.78 8.32 -9.67
C LYS A 48 19.45 9.44 -10.65
N ILE A 49 18.45 9.26 -11.50
CA ILE A 49 18.04 10.23 -12.54
C ILE A 49 17.01 11.22 -11.99
N THR A 50 15.97 10.74 -11.33
CA THR A 50 14.83 11.56 -10.90
C THR A 50 14.97 12.08 -9.47
N GLY A 51 15.85 11.47 -8.67
CA GLY A 51 15.92 11.70 -7.22
C GLY A 51 14.76 11.10 -6.43
N VAL A 52 13.81 10.42 -7.09
CA VAL A 52 12.70 9.75 -6.42
C VAL A 52 13.23 8.49 -5.71
N PRO A 53 13.06 8.36 -4.38
CA PRO A 53 13.51 7.19 -3.63
C PRO A 53 12.85 5.92 -4.15
N VAL A 54 13.54 4.77 -4.12
CA VAL A 54 13.03 3.47 -4.60
C VAL A 54 11.70 3.13 -3.94
N ASN A 55 11.55 3.40 -2.64
CA ASN A 55 10.29 3.21 -1.94
C ASN A 55 9.19 4.21 -2.34
N GLY A 56 9.54 5.35 -2.90
CA GLY A 56 8.57 6.31 -3.46
C GLY A 56 8.17 6.00 -4.90
N GLN A 57 8.86 5.07 -5.57
CA GLN A 57 8.62 4.77 -6.98
C GLN A 57 7.52 3.72 -7.17
N LYS A 58 6.47 4.14 -7.87
CA LYS A 58 5.40 3.27 -8.36
C LYS A 58 5.46 3.22 -9.89
N LEU A 59 5.93 2.09 -10.40
CA LEU A 59 6.04 1.85 -11.85
C LEU A 59 4.75 1.23 -12.36
N VAL A 60 4.22 1.78 -13.45
CA VAL A 60 3.01 1.29 -14.11
C VAL A 60 3.35 0.93 -15.55
N PHE A 61 3.06 -0.29 -15.95
CA PHE A 61 3.23 -0.77 -17.31
C PHE A 61 1.96 -1.50 -17.75
N SER A 62 1.45 -1.16 -18.94
CA SER A 62 0.23 -1.75 -19.50
C SER A 62 -0.97 -1.77 -18.54
N GLY A 63 -1.13 -0.71 -17.73
CA GLY A 63 -2.21 -0.58 -16.74
C GLY A 63 -1.97 -1.28 -15.40
N ALA A 64 -0.95 -2.13 -15.30
CA ALA A 64 -0.59 -2.83 -14.07
C ALA A 64 0.49 -2.10 -13.27
N ILE A 65 0.38 -2.12 -11.95
CA ILE A 65 1.41 -1.59 -11.04
C ILE A 65 2.43 -2.69 -10.78
N MET A 66 3.69 -2.41 -11.08
CA MET A 66 4.80 -3.34 -10.88
C MET A 66 5.23 -3.32 -9.41
N LYS A 67 5.11 -4.47 -8.73
CA LYS A 67 5.39 -4.60 -7.29
C LYS A 67 6.57 -5.54 -6.96
N ASP A 68 6.83 -6.52 -7.82
CA ASP A 68 7.86 -7.52 -7.57
C ASP A 68 9.24 -6.99 -7.97
N ASP A 69 10.02 -6.59 -6.96
CA ASP A 69 11.37 -6.07 -7.11
C ASP A 69 12.40 -7.13 -7.56
N THR A 70 12.07 -8.42 -7.40
CA THR A 70 12.94 -9.54 -7.79
C THR A 70 12.70 -10.00 -9.23
N ALA A 71 11.52 -9.73 -9.79
CA ALA A 71 11.20 -10.06 -11.16
C ALA A 71 12.07 -9.28 -12.16
N THR A 72 12.41 -9.95 -13.26
CA THR A 72 13.09 -9.32 -14.40
C THR A 72 12.12 -8.44 -15.19
N LEU A 73 12.64 -7.41 -15.86
CA LEU A 73 11.84 -6.55 -16.72
C LEU A 73 11.13 -7.36 -17.82
N SER A 74 11.84 -8.34 -18.41
CA SER A 74 11.27 -9.25 -19.41
C SER A 74 10.11 -10.09 -18.86
N SER A 75 10.23 -10.66 -17.64
CA SER A 75 9.13 -11.41 -17.01
C SER A 75 7.89 -10.55 -16.69
N LEU A 76 8.08 -9.23 -16.52
CA LEU A 76 6.99 -8.26 -16.35
C LEU A 76 6.40 -7.79 -17.69
N GLY A 77 6.88 -8.32 -18.83
CA GLY A 77 6.48 -7.93 -20.17
C GLY A 77 7.09 -6.62 -20.66
N ILE A 78 8.09 -6.08 -19.95
CA ILE A 78 8.80 -4.86 -20.33
C ILE A 78 9.90 -5.25 -21.33
N GLY A 79 9.65 -4.96 -22.60
CA GLY A 79 10.56 -5.21 -23.71
C GLY A 79 11.17 -3.92 -24.30
N PRO A 80 11.94 -4.06 -25.38
CA PRO A 80 12.48 -2.92 -26.11
C PRO A 80 11.35 -1.99 -26.58
N SER A 81 11.57 -0.69 -26.47
CA SER A 81 10.62 0.39 -26.77
C SER A 81 9.37 0.42 -25.89
N SER A 82 9.32 -0.36 -24.80
CA SER A 82 8.23 -0.28 -23.82
C SER A 82 8.13 1.09 -23.19
N LYS A 83 6.89 1.52 -22.94
CA LYS A 83 6.55 2.77 -22.25
C LYS A 83 6.10 2.45 -20.82
N VAL A 84 6.91 2.82 -19.85
CA VAL A 84 6.62 2.66 -18.42
C VAL A 84 6.29 4.03 -17.86
N LEU A 85 5.31 4.11 -16.96
CA LEU A 85 4.98 5.33 -16.23
C LEU A 85 5.58 5.23 -14.83
N LEU A 86 6.36 6.22 -14.44
CA LEU A 86 6.82 6.40 -13.07
C LEU A 86 5.91 7.39 -12.35
N MET A 87 5.30 6.94 -11.27
CA MET A 87 4.64 7.78 -10.28
C MET A 87 5.52 7.85 -9.03
N GLY A 88 5.68 9.06 -8.50
CA GLY A 88 6.48 9.31 -7.29
C GLY A 88 6.99 10.74 -7.29
N THR A 89 7.24 11.26 -6.10
CA THR A 89 7.73 12.61 -5.88
C THR A 89 9.14 12.55 -5.30
N LYS A 90 9.96 13.54 -5.65
CA LYS A 90 11.25 13.74 -5.00
C LYS A 90 10.99 14.48 -3.68
N PRO A 91 11.40 13.94 -2.53
CA PRO A 91 11.28 14.63 -1.25
C PRO A 91 12.07 15.94 -1.25
N ASP A 92 11.52 16.97 -0.59
CA ASP A 92 12.21 18.24 -0.37
C ASP A 92 12.99 18.26 0.96
N ASP A 93 13.74 19.33 1.23
CA ASP A 93 14.54 19.40 2.46
C ASP A 93 13.68 19.38 3.73
N LYS A 94 12.43 19.86 3.67
CA LYS A 94 11.51 19.87 4.82
C LYS A 94 11.00 18.47 5.12
N ASP A 95 10.77 17.69 4.09
CA ASP A 95 10.37 16.28 4.16
C ASP A 95 11.46 15.43 4.85
N LEU A 96 12.73 15.73 4.58
CA LEU A 96 13.86 14.99 5.14
C LEU A 96 14.10 15.28 6.62
N VAL A 97 13.74 16.47 7.12
CA VAL A 97 13.83 16.80 8.57
C VAL A 97 12.94 15.88 9.42
N GLN A 98 11.89 15.29 8.84
CA GLN A 98 11.00 14.36 9.55
C GLN A 98 11.61 12.97 9.72
N THR A 99 12.73 12.67 9.06
CA THR A 99 13.39 11.36 9.08
C THR A 99 14.49 11.31 10.12
N THR A 100 14.79 10.14 10.68
CA THR A 100 15.91 9.99 11.62
C THR A 100 17.25 10.16 10.92
N THR A 101 17.34 9.70 9.66
CA THR A 101 18.60 9.60 8.90
C THR A 101 18.84 10.71 7.89
N GLY A 102 17.87 11.61 7.67
CA GLY A 102 17.87 12.53 6.53
C GLY A 102 17.67 11.84 5.18
N SER A 103 17.28 10.55 5.17
CA SER A 103 17.21 9.74 3.96
C SER A 103 15.87 9.92 3.21
N PRO A 104 15.90 10.20 1.90
CA PRO A 104 14.70 10.17 1.07
C PRO A 104 13.98 8.81 1.07
N GLU A 105 14.70 7.70 1.30
CA GLU A 105 14.08 6.38 1.40
C GLU A 105 13.27 6.21 2.68
N GLU A 106 13.77 6.74 3.80
CA GLU A 106 13.05 6.73 5.06
C GLU A 106 11.76 7.55 4.93
N HIS A 107 11.87 8.73 4.31
CA HIS A 107 10.70 9.57 4.04
C HIS A 107 9.65 8.84 3.22
N ALA A 108 10.04 8.18 2.12
CA ALA A 108 9.08 7.46 1.29
C ALA A 108 8.39 6.29 2.02
N LEU A 109 9.08 5.62 2.94
CA LEU A 109 8.46 4.60 3.80
C LEU A 109 7.46 5.22 4.77
N ILE A 110 7.83 6.33 5.41
CA ILE A 110 6.94 7.11 6.30
C ILE A 110 5.69 7.57 5.54
N GLU A 111 5.86 8.09 4.32
CA GLU A 111 4.77 8.56 3.48
C GLU A 111 3.83 7.40 3.12
N ARG A 112 4.38 6.26 2.68
CA ARG A 112 3.59 5.05 2.37
C ARG A 112 2.75 4.58 3.57
N ILE A 113 3.35 4.52 4.76
CA ILE A 113 2.65 4.17 6.00
C ILE A 113 1.52 5.17 6.27
N SER A 114 1.82 6.47 6.13
CA SER A 114 0.84 7.55 6.37
C SER A 114 -0.34 7.46 5.41
N GLN A 115 -0.09 7.21 4.12
CA GLN A 115 -1.11 7.05 3.10
C GLN A 115 -2.00 5.83 3.37
N SER A 116 -1.45 4.75 3.93
CA SER A 116 -2.24 3.58 4.34
C SER A 116 -3.24 3.96 5.43
N ILE A 117 -2.76 4.65 6.48
CA ILE A 117 -3.62 5.10 7.59
C ILE A 117 -4.63 6.14 7.15
N GLU A 118 -4.26 7.08 6.27
CA GLU A 118 -5.21 8.08 5.77
C GLU A 118 -6.34 7.44 4.95
N LYS A 119 -6.06 6.39 4.18
CA LYS A 119 -7.10 5.62 3.49
C LYS A 119 -8.05 4.94 4.46
N THR A 120 -7.53 4.33 5.52
CA THR A 120 -8.35 3.77 6.61
C THR A 120 -9.21 4.85 7.26
N ARG A 121 -8.62 6.00 7.57
CA ARG A 121 -9.29 7.13 8.21
C ARG A 121 -10.44 7.66 7.37
N THR A 122 -10.21 7.86 6.07
CA THR A 122 -11.18 8.45 5.16
C THR A 122 -12.30 7.50 4.76
N ASN A 123 -12.01 6.20 4.59
CA ASN A 123 -12.97 5.24 4.08
C ASN A 123 -13.67 4.41 5.16
N LEU A 124 -12.97 4.03 6.23
CA LEU A 124 -13.49 3.07 7.20
C LEU A 124 -14.08 3.71 8.45
N ILE A 125 -13.51 4.82 8.96
CA ILE A 125 -14.05 5.49 10.15
C ILE A 125 -15.54 5.88 9.98
N PRO A 126 -15.97 6.49 8.86
CA PRO A 126 -17.39 6.81 8.69
C PRO A 126 -18.30 5.57 8.70
N GLN A 127 -17.79 4.43 8.22
CA GLN A 127 -18.53 3.17 8.23
C GLN A 127 -18.60 2.57 9.63
N ILE A 128 -17.53 2.69 10.43
CA ILE A 128 -17.51 2.29 11.84
C ILE A 128 -18.53 3.10 12.63
N GLU A 129 -18.54 4.42 12.48
CA GLU A 129 -19.49 5.30 13.17
C GLU A 129 -20.94 5.02 12.76
N SER A 130 -21.17 4.74 11.47
CA SER A 130 -22.48 4.34 10.97
C SER A 130 -22.94 2.99 11.54
N LEU A 131 -22.02 2.00 11.64
CA LEU A 131 -22.29 0.71 12.26
C LEU A 131 -22.66 0.88 13.74
N GLU A 132 -21.90 1.67 14.50
CA GLU A 132 -22.17 1.96 15.92
C GLU A 132 -23.54 2.62 16.13
N THR A 133 -23.87 3.61 15.30
CA THR A 133 -25.16 4.31 15.36
C THR A 133 -26.32 3.37 15.04
N SER A 134 -26.15 2.54 14.00
CA SER A 134 -27.16 1.56 13.58
C SER A 134 -27.36 0.45 14.61
N ALA A 135 -26.28 -0.03 15.22
CA ALA A 135 -26.33 -1.02 16.30
C ALA A 135 -27.03 -0.45 17.53
N SER A 136 -26.67 0.76 17.97
CA SER A 136 -27.30 1.42 19.13
C SER A 136 -28.80 1.63 18.93
N THR A 137 -29.20 2.05 17.71
CA THR A 137 -30.61 2.22 17.34
C THR A 137 -31.35 0.88 17.33
N PHE A 138 -30.72 -0.18 16.82
CA PHE A 138 -31.29 -1.53 16.82
C PHE A 138 -31.47 -2.06 18.26
N LEU A 139 -30.46 -1.92 19.13
CA LEU A 139 -30.55 -2.32 20.53
C LEU A 139 -31.69 -1.60 21.26
N SER A 140 -31.89 -0.30 20.99
CA SER A 140 -32.94 0.50 21.63
C SER A 140 -34.36 0.17 21.15
N ASN A 141 -34.51 -0.36 19.92
CA ASN A 141 -35.80 -0.61 19.27
C ASN A 141 -36.13 -2.12 19.12
N GLN A 142 -35.50 -2.99 19.91
CA GLN A 142 -35.69 -4.46 19.79
C GLN A 142 -37.15 -4.90 19.95
N SER A 143 -37.98 -4.17 20.71
CA SER A 143 -39.35 -4.58 21.05
C SER A 143 -40.41 -4.33 19.96
N THR A 144 -40.08 -3.69 18.83
CA THR A 144 -41.07 -3.21 17.84
C THR A 144 -40.93 -3.79 16.43
N ASN A 145 -39.88 -4.58 16.15
CA ASN A 145 -39.58 -5.05 14.80
C ASN A 145 -39.93 -6.53 14.58
N ASN A 146 -40.65 -6.82 13.49
CA ASN A 146 -40.94 -8.19 13.04
C ASN A 146 -39.75 -8.84 12.29
N ASP A 147 -38.68 -8.09 12.00
CA ASP A 147 -37.51 -8.50 11.19
C ASP A 147 -36.17 -8.32 11.96
N ILE A 148 -36.15 -8.69 13.26
CA ILE A 148 -34.98 -8.55 14.15
C ILE A 148 -33.76 -9.29 13.60
N ASP A 149 -33.94 -10.56 13.21
CA ASP A 149 -32.84 -11.42 12.76
C ASP A 149 -32.20 -10.90 11.46
N LYS A 150 -33.03 -10.41 10.53
CA LYS A 150 -32.56 -9.83 9.27
C LYS A 150 -31.75 -8.55 9.47
N THR A 151 -32.19 -7.71 10.41
CA THR A 151 -31.50 -6.45 10.73
C THR A 151 -30.17 -6.73 11.43
N LYS A 152 -30.18 -7.65 12.40
CA LYS A 152 -28.96 -8.11 13.09
C LYS A 152 -27.95 -8.74 12.13
N SER A 153 -28.40 -9.58 11.20
CA SER A 153 -27.55 -10.18 10.17
C SER A 153 -26.83 -9.11 9.34
N LYS A 154 -27.56 -8.09 8.84
CA LYS A 154 -26.94 -7.01 8.06
C LYS A 154 -25.87 -6.22 8.82
N LEU A 155 -26.08 -6.02 10.13
CA LEU A 155 -25.08 -5.36 10.98
C LEU A 155 -23.84 -6.23 11.14
N ILE A 156 -24.01 -7.55 11.29
CA ILE A 156 -22.90 -8.51 11.34
C ILE A 156 -22.15 -8.58 10.00
N ASP A 157 -22.86 -8.58 8.88
CA ASP A 157 -22.23 -8.57 7.55
C ASP A 157 -21.40 -7.30 7.34
N THR A 158 -21.91 -6.16 7.81
CA THR A 158 -21.20 -4.86 7.78
C THR A 158 -19.97 -4.89 8.69
N HIS A 159 -20.09 -5.48 9.89
CA HIS A 159 -18.95 -5.73 10.78
C HIS A 159 -17.86 -6.53 10.07
N HIS A 160 -18.20 -7.69 9.49
CA HIS A 160 -17.24 -8.54 8.79
C HIS A 160 -16.55 -7.81 7.65
N TYR A 161 -17.31 -7.04 6.87
CA TYR A 161 -16.76 -6.21 5.80
C TYR A 161 -15.72 -5.20 6.33
N ILE A 162 -16.03 -4.48 7.41
CA ILE A 162 -15.11 -3.50 7.99
C ILE A 162 -13.86 -4.19 8.54
N ILE A 163 -14.01 -5.30 9.27
CA ILE A 163 -12.88 -6.08 9.81
C ILE A 163 -11.96 -6.55 8.68
N GLU A 164 -12.50 -7.12 7.62
CA GLU A 164 -11.71 -7.58 6.47
C GLU A 164 -10.86 -6.44 5.87
N ASN A 165 -11.45 -5.25 5.71
CA ASN A 165 -10.71 -4.08 5.20
C ASN A 165 -9.63 -3.57 6.18
N LEU A 166 -9.89 -3.62 7.49
CA LEU A 166 -8.89 -3.30 8.51
C LEU A 166 -7.75 -4.34 8.54
N MET A 167 -8.08 -5.61 8.38
CA MET A 167 -7.10 -6.70 8.28
C MET A 167 -6.22 -6.55 7.04
N GLN A 168 -6.80 -6.20 5.89
CA GLN A 168 -6.02 -5.87 4.69
C GLN A 168 -5.09 -4.68 4.92
N THR A 169 -5.53 -3.66 5.68
CA THR A 169 -4.65 -2.55 6.08
C THR A 169 -3.46 -3.06 6.90
N LEU A 170 -3.66 -3.95 7.88
CA LEU A 170 -2.56 -4.53 8.66
C LEU A 170 -1.56 -5.29 7.78
N LEU A 171 -2.05 -6.13 6.86
CA LEU A 171 -1.18 -6.85 5.91
C LEU A 171 -0.34 -5.89 5.07
N THR A 172 -0.91 -4.76 4.63
CA THR A 172 -0.15 -3.76 3.88
C THR A 172 0.89 -3.02 4.72
N LEU A 173 0.64 -2.83 6.02
CA LEU A 173 1.59 -2.22 6.94
C LEU A 173 2.74 -3.18 7.26
N ASP A 174 2.45 -4.46 7.41
CA ASP A 174 3.45 -5.51 7.69
C ASP A 174 4.39 -5.74 6.50
N ASP A 175 3.90 -5.58 5.27
CA ASP A 175 4.70 -5.64 4.03
C ASP A 175 5.72 -4.48 3.92
N VAL A 176 5.56 -3.41 4.72
CA VAL A 176 6.53 -2.31 4.74
C VAL A 176 7.79 -2.70 5.51
N VAL A 177 8.82 -3.17 4.79
CA VAL A 177 10.13 -3.48 5.37
C VAL A 177 10.91 -2.20 5.69
N CYS A 178 11.13 -1.95 6.99
CA CYS A 178 11.93 -0.82 7.47
C CYS A 178 13.30 -1.31 7.97
N PRO A 179 14.42 -0.86 7.35
CA PRO A 179 15.76 -1.07 7.86
C PRO A 179 15.97 -0.61 9.32
N PRO A 180 16.93 -1.20 10.07
CA PRO A 180 17.18 -0.87 11.48
C PRO A 180 17.45 0.61 11.74
N GLU A 181 18.12 1.28 10.81
CA GLU A 181 18.51 2.69 10.88
C GLU A 181 17.34 3.67 10.73
N PHE A 182 16.20 3.23 10.18
CA PHE A 182 15.03 4.08 9.93
C PHE A 182 14.09 4.07 11.14
N GLU A 183 14.55 4.62 12.27
CA GLU A 183 13.82 4.59 13.53
C GLU A 183 12.47 5.32 13.47
N THR A 184 12.39 6.47 12.78
CA THR A 184 11.11 7.18 12.61
C THR A 184 10.11 6.33 11.83
N ALA A 185 10.54 5.72 10.72
CA ALA A 185 9.67 4.86 9.92
C ALA A 185 9.17 3.65 10.75
N ARG A 186 10.05 3.01 11.51
CA ARG A 186 9.71 1.88 12.39
C ARG A 186 8.74 2.29 13.50
N LYS A 187 8.96 3.45 14.14
CA LYS A 187 8.06 4.00 15.14
C LYS A 187 6.67 4.25 14.53
N LYS A 188 6.61 4.94 13.40
CA LYS A 188 5.35 5.24 12.72
C LYS A 188 4.60 3.99 12.26
N ARG A 189 5.30 2.97 11.78
CA ARG A 189 4.71 1.67 11.44
C ARG A 189 4.06 1.01 12.66
N ARG A 190 4.73 1.01 13.81
CA ARG A 190 4.18 0.45 15.06
C ARG A 190 2.93 1.21 15.52
N GLU A 191 2.99 2.54 15.50
CA GLU A 191 1.85 3.38 15.84
C GLU A 191 0.66 3.16 14.89
N ALA A 192 0.93 3.00 13.59
CA ALA A 192 -0.08 2.68 12.58
C ALA A 192 -0.74 1.31 12.85
N VAL A 193 0.04 0.27 13.15
CA VAL A 193 -0.48 -1.06 13.49
C VAL A 193 -1.33 -1.01 14.75
N GLN A 194 -0.84 -0.37 15.82
CA GLN A 194 -1.60 -0.21 17.06
C GLN A 194 -2.90 0.56 16.85
N TYR A 195 -2.88 1.60 16.03
CA TYR A 195 -4.07 2.37 15.68
C TYR A 195 -5.11 1.51 14.96
N THR A 196 -4.69 0.75 13.93
CA THR A 196 -5.60 -0.14 13.19
C THR A 196 -6.13 -1.27 14.07
N GLN A 197 -5.31 -1.84 14.97
CA GLN A 197 -5.75 -2.83 15.95
C GLN A 197 -6.81 -2.26 16.90
N GLY A 198 -6.61 -1.03 17.40
CA GLY A 198 -7.63 -0.37 18.22
C GLY A 198 -8.95 -0.12 17.49
N LEU A 199 -8.93 0.08 16.16
CA LEU A 199 -10.15 0.15 15.36
C LEU A 199 -10.83 -1.21 15.22
N ILE A 200 -10.07 -2.30 15.09
CA ILE A 200 -10.59 -3.68 15.08
C ILE A 200 -11.30 -3.95 16.41
N ASP A 201 -10.63 -3.69 17.54
CA ASP A 201 -11.20 -3.89 18.88
C ASP A 201 -12.50 -3.08 19.06
N ARG A 202 -12.52 -1.84 18.58
CA ARG A 202 -13.71 -0.97 18.58
C ARG A 202 -14.87 -1.59 17.80
N VAL A 203 -14.61 -2.12 16.61
CA VAL A 203 -15.62 -2.74 15.75
C VAL A 203 -16.11 -4.08 16.32
N ASP A 204 -15.21 -4.90 16.86
CA ASP A 204 -15.55 -6.17 17.52
C ASP A 204 -16.45 -5.96 18.75
N SER A 205 -16.18 -4.93 19.56
CA SER A 205 -17.03 -4.57 20.70
C SER A 205 -18.50 -4.31 20.29
N VAL A 206 -18.74 -3.71 19.13
CA VAL A 206 -20.11 -3.49 18.62
C VAL A 206 -20.80 -4.81 18.31
N LYS A 207 -20.09 -5.76 17.70
CA LYS A 207 -20.63 -7.09 17.41
C LYS A 207 -20.89 -7.87 18.70
N ASP A 208 -20.00 -7.79 19.68
CA ASP A 208 -20.19 -8.43 20.98
C ASP A 208 -21.47 -7.92 21.66
N GLN A 209 -21.72 -6.62 21.64
CA GLN A 209 -22.98 -6.02 22.14
C GLN A 209 -24.21 -6.55 21.39
N LEU A 210 -24.13 -6.73 20.08
CA LEU A 210 -25.22 -7.30 19.27
C LEU A 210 -25.48 -8.78 19.57
N LEU A 211 -24.46 -9.55 19.96
CA LEU A 211 -24.57 -10.97 20.28
C LEU A 211 -25.01 -11.22 21.74
N HIS A 212 -24.52 -10.43 22.68
CA HIS A 212 -24.74 -10.64 24.12
C HIS A 212 -26.01 -9.98 24.69
N THR A 213 -26.78 -9.23 23.89
CA THR A 213 -28.09 -8.69 24.29
C THR A 213 -29.22 -9.73 24.25
N SER A 214 -28.92 -11.00 24.54
CA SER A 214 -29.96 -12.01 24.84
C SER A 214 -30.70 -11.59 26.12
N PRO A 215 -32.03 -11.75 26.20
CA PRO A 215 -32.84 -11.10 27.23
C PRO A 215 -32.39 -11.56 28.62
N THR A 216 -32.00 -10.60 29.45
CA THR A 216 -31.87 -10.77 30.90
C THR A 216 -33.10 -11.51 31.40
N GLU A 217 -32.89 -12.76 31.87
CA GLU A 217 -33.87 -13.48 32.66
C GLU A 217 -34.35 -12.57 33.78
N VAL A 218 -35.60 -12.16 33.71
CA VAL A 218 -36.31 -11.59 34.85
C VAL A 218 -36.43 -12.72 35.87
N LYS A 219 -35.46 -12.81 36.77
CA LYS A 219 -35.60 -13.64 37.98
C LYS A 219 -36.51 -12.88 38.94
N ASN A 220 -37.75 -13.33 38.98
CA ASN A 220 -38.73 -13.08 40.04
C ASN A 220 -38.15 -13.39 41.43
#